data_AF-A0AAE9LVA3-F1
#
_entry.id   AF-A0AAE9LVA3-F1
#
_cell.length_a   1.000
_cell.length_b   1.000
_cell.length_c   1.000
_cell.angle_alpha   90.00
_cell.angle_beta   90.00
_cell.angle_gamma   90.00
#
_symmetry.space_group_name_H-M   'P 1'
#
loop_
_entity.id
_entity.type
_entity.pdbx_description
1 polymer ?
#
loop_
_entity_poly.entity_id
_entity_poly.type
_entity_poly.pdbx_seq_one_letter_code
_entity_poly.pdbx_strand_id
1 'polypeptide(L)' 'MWPAFQVFQAMGTQWRIGMQGVSGLDYNCLPWLMTLHGVDDEASAFSDIRVMESAALRIIHSK' A
#
# COMPACT_ATOMS: atom_id res chain seq x y z
N MET A 1 -14.91 6.14 -8.53
CA MET A 1 -13.89 6.25 -7.46
C MET A 1 -13.01 5.01 -7.53
N TRP A 2 -11.70 5.08 -7.25
CA TRP A 2 -10.78 3.93 -7.30
C TRP A 2 -10.37 3.54 -5.86
N PRO A 3 -11.09 2.61 -5.21
CA PRO A 3 -10.91 2.35 -3.78
C PRO A 3 -9.49 1.88 -3.42
N ALA A 4 -8.91 0.99 -4.23
CA ALA A 4 -7.54 0.50 -4.00
C ALA A 4 -6.50 1.63 -4.03
N PHE A 5 -6.64 2.59 -4.96
CA PHE A 5 -5.76 3.76 -5.02
C PHE A 5 -5.92 4.67 -3.80
N GLN A 6 -7.14 4.87 -3.31
CA GLN A 6 -7.38 5.68 -2.11
C GLN A 6 -6.79 5.03 -0.88
N VAL A 7 -6.94 3.71 -0.72
CA VAL A 7 -6.30 2.94 0.35
C VAL A 7 -4.78 3.08 0.26
N PHE A 8 -4.19 2.91 -0.93
CA PHE A 8 -2.76 3.08 -1.14
C PHE A 8 -2.28 4.50 -0.79
N GLN A 9 -3.05 5.53 -1.17
CA GLN A 9 -2.74 6.92 -0.83
C GLN A 9 -2.81 7.16 0.69
N ALA A 10 -3.81 6.60 1.38
CA ALA A 10 -3.94 6.69 2.83
C ALA A 10 -2.79 5.96 3.56
N MET A 11 -2.26 4.90 2.96
CA MET A 11 -1.07 4.17 3.42
C MET A 11 0.26 4.93 3.21
N GLY A 12 0.26 6.13 2.62
CA GLY A 12 1.47 6.81 2.15
C GLY A 12 2.57 7.06 3.18
N THR A 13 2.27 7.00 4.48
CA THR A 13 3.24 7.13 5.59
C THR A 13 3.55 5.81 6.30
N GLN A 14 2.82 4.74 6.00
CA GLN A 14 2.87 3.46 6.71
C GLN A 14 3.86 2.51 6.02
N TRP A 15 5.14 2.89 6.06
CA TRP A 15 6.23 2.09 5.52
C TRP A 15 7.00 1.40 6.64
N ARG A 16 7.29 0.12 6.46
CA ARG A 16 8.24 -0.62 7.28
C ARG A 16 9.65 -0.27 6.83
N ILE A 17 10.50 0.09 7.80
CA ILE A 17 11.90 0.44 7.58
C ILE A 17 12.80 -0.66 8.13
N GLY A 18 13.74 -1.13 7.32
CA GLY A 18 14.82 -2.05 7.71
C GLY A 18 16.19 -1.37 7.65
N MET A 19 17.25 -2.15 7.84
CA MET A 19 18.64 -1.64 7.81
C MET A 19 19.00 -0.91 6.50
N GLN A 20 18.33 -1.23 5.40
CA GLN A 20 18.56 -0.66 4.06
C GLN A 20 17.46 0.34 3.62
N GLY A 21 16.67 0.87 4.56
CA GLY A 21 15.59 1.83 4.27
C GLY A 21 14.22 1.17 4.10
N VAL A 22 13.37 1.79 3.30
CA VAL A 22 11.97 1.37 3.09
C VAL A 22 11.91 -0.02 2.48
N SER A 23 11.24 -0.96 3.15
CA SER A 23 11.17 -2.37 2.71
C SER A 23 9.82 -2.76 2.14
N GLY A 24 8.73 -2.10 2.56
CA GLY A 24 7.36 -2.38 2.13
C GLY A 24 6.36 -1.66 3.02
N LEU A 25 5.09 -1.67 2.64
CA LEU A 25 3.98 -1.14 3.42
C LEU A 25 3.70 -2.01 4.64
N ASP A 26 3.19 -1.40 5.71
CA ASP A 26 2.70 -2.16 6.85
C ASP A 26 1.29 -2.72 6.57
N TYR A 27 1.20 -4.00 6.26
CA TYR A 27 -0.10 -4.61 5.96
C TYR A 27 -1.02 -4.74 7.18
N ASN A 28 -0.58 -4.49 8.42
CA ASN A 28 -1.45 -4.61 9.60
C ASN A 28 -2.55 -3.54 9.62
N CYS A 29 -2.30 -2.35 9.05
CA CYS A 29 -3.31 -1.29 8.95
C CYS A 29 -4.16 -1.36 7.67
N LEU A 30 -3.84 -2.27 6.74
CA LEU A 30 -4.52 -2.38 5.45
C LEU A 30 -6.00 -2.76 5.58
N PRO A 31 -6.39 -3.78 6.39
CA PRO A 31 -7.80 -4.17 6.51
C PRO A 31 -8.68 -3.05 7.08
N TRP A 32 -8.14 -2.27 8.05
CA TRP A 32 -8.86 -1.14 8.63
C TRP A 32 -9.09 -0.04 7.59
N LEU A 33 -8.10 0.28 6.76
CA LEU A 33 -8.25 1.26 5.68
C LEU A 33 -9.18 0.75 4.57
N MET A 34 -9.11 -0.52 4.20
CA MET A 34 -10.05 -1.14 3.24
C MET A 34 -11.49 -1.01 3.73
N THR A 35 -11.74 -1.23 5.03
CA THR A 35 -13.05 -1.01 5.66
C THR A 35 -13.46 0.47 5.59
N LEU A 36 -12.57 1.39 5.96
CA LEU A 36 -12.86 2.84 5.96
C LEU A 36 -13.19 3.38 4.56
N HIS A 37 -12.57 2.82 3.53
CA HIS A 37 -12.75 3.23 2.14
C HIS A 37 -13.82 2.42 1.39
N GLY A 38 -14.54 1.50 2.06
CA GLY A 38 -15.62 0.73 1.45
C GLY A 38 -15.14 -0.20 0.35
N VAL A 39 -14.02 -0.90 0.57
CA VAL A 39 -13.52 -1.92 -0.36
C VAL A 39 -14.30 -3.23 -0.15
N ASP A 40 -15.10 -3.62 -1.14
CA ASP A 40 -15.85 -4.89 -1.10
C ASP A 40 -15.01 -6.09 -1.56
N ASP A 41 -14.16 -5.91 -2.58
CA ASP A 41 -13.24 -6.93 -3.09
C ASP A 41 -11.81 -6.67 -2.58
N GLU A 42 -11.56 -7.09 -1.35
CA GLU A 42 -10.26 -6.95 -0.69
C GLU A 42 -9.14 -7.68 -1.44
N ALA A 43 -9.44 -8.80 -2.09
CA ALA A 43 -8.45 -9.60 -2.79
C ALA A 43 -7.91 -8.88 -4.04
N SER A 44 -8.81 -8.34 -4.86
CA SER A 44 -8.42 -7.52 -6.01
C SER A 44 -7.73 -6.24 -5.57
N ALA A 45 -8.27 -5.55 -4.55
CA ALA A 45 -7.66 -4.33 -4.03
C ALA A 45 -6.25 -4.57 -3.47
N PHE A 46 -6.03 -5.68 -2.76
CA PHE A 46 -4.70 -6.07 -2.28
C PHE A 46 -3.72 -6.32 -3.44
N SER A 47 -4.19 -6.95 -4.52
CA SER A 47 -3.38 -7.14 -5.72
C SER A 47 -2.95 -5.80 -6.32
N ASP A 48 -3.87 -4.86 -6.49
CA ASP A 48 -3.61 -3.52 -7.02
C ASP A 48 -2.64 -2.73 -6.11
N ILE A 49 -2.82 -2.83 -4.79
CA ILE A 49 -1.93 -2.19 -3.80
C ILE A 49 -0.50 -2.71 -3.92
N ARG A 50 -0.30 -4.02 -4.12
CA ARG A 50 1.04 -4.59 -4.33
C ARG A 50 1.70 -4.11 -5.63
N VAL A 51 0.91 -3.86 -6.67
CA VAL A 51 1.42 -3.26 -7.93
C VAL A 51 1.94 -1.85 -7.67
N MET A 52 1.17 -1.03 -6.97
CA MET A 52 1.56 0.35 -6.62
C MET A 52 2.74 0.39 -5.65
N GLU A 53 2.76 -0.48 -4.63
CA GLU A 53 3.87 -0.65 -3.70
C GLU A 53 5.16 -1.03 -4.44
N SER A 54 5.10 -2.02 -5.33
CA SER A 54 6.26 -2.43 -6.13
C SER A 54 6.81 -1.26 -6.98
N ALA A 55 5.92 -0.46 -7.57
CA ALA A 55 6.31 0.74 -8.31
C ALA A 55 6.97 1.78 -7.41
N ALA A 56 6.38 2.06 -6.24
CA ALA A 56 6.94 2.98 -5.26
C ALA A 56 8.32 2.53 -4.77
N LEU A 57 8.49 1.25 -4.42
CA LEU A 57 9.78 0.69 -4.00
C LEU A 57 10.85 0.80 -5.08
N ARG A 58 10.51 0.61 -6.36
CA ARG A 58 11.46 0.83 -7.46
C ARG A 58 11.94 2.27 -7.52
N ILE A 59 11.07 3.25 -7.29
CA ILE A 59 11.42 4.67 -7.29
C ILE A 59 12.23 5.03 -6.05
N ILE A 60 11.80 4.58 -4.86
CA ILE A 60 12.49 4.83 -3.58
C ILE A 60 13.93 4.28 -3.62
N HIS A 61 14.14 3.15 -4.28
CA HIS A 61 15.46 2.53 -4.43
C HIS A 61 16.18 2.88 -5.74
N SER A 62 15.57 3.68 -6.61
CA SER A 62 16.28 4.22 -7.77
C SER A 62 17.29 5.26 -7.29
N LYS A 63 18.54 5.11 -7.70
CA LYS A 63 19.63 6.03 -7.37
C LYS A 63 19.52 7.33 -8.15
#